data_AF-A0A523YVW1-F1
#
_entry.id   AF-A0A523YVW1-F1
#
_cell.length_a   1.000
_cell.length_b   1.000
_cell.length_c   1.000
_cell.angle_alpha   90.00
_cell.angle_beta   90.00
_cell.angle_gamma   90.00
#
_symmetry.space_group_name_H-M   'P 1'
#
loop_
_entity.id
_entity.type
_entity.pdbx_description
1 polymer ?
#
loop_
_entity_poly.entity_id
_entity_poly.type
_entity_poly.pdbx_seq_one_letter_code
_entity_poly.pdbx_strand_id
1 'polypeptide(L)'
;MTSDSPFFLTKVECPLCRTINEFETVRMGAYVEEGRDTDFCLTGIKWRYPKYQNYNPLIFFIACCSNCYYSRELTASFKDWKNDHAYRTYRLKTIKEKHLDQLARADSFVKKIGEAIDISRYPHESAILKLHLAIFDEQLTEHHSKLDIGRFYLRIGWVFRGLEQGGNPQQSILQGLMLDLDTKYRMLKNAMQEIQDQLNRFSEHLSSHFDTDDITAELKSQIYPYRDRFDEVIASVREALGQVQGGFGKIDDLMGEYKSVALGGHWSDAGLTFCQYPSFTDFLLNLKSEWDWAVTNEHEALRKAVEHYKAAFSDGRDIAPGNQQIQASYLIAELSRRIGDYDEARQYFNSTIRHGQEFIHKNRHDRTQTALARKILELAIEQGKSNMAEMQTA
;
A
#
# COMPACT_ATOMS: atom_id res chain seq x y z
N MET A 1 -19.69 -17.95 -2.68
CA MET A 1 -18.82 -17.51 -1.56
C MET A 1 -17.62 -16.81 -2.17
N THR A 2 -17.74 -15.51 -2.41
CA THR A 2 -16.66 -14.68 -2.96
C THR A 2 -15.59 -14.53 -1.89
N SER A 3 -14.35 -14.94 -2.18
CA SER A 3 -13.23 -14.78 -1.25
C SER A 3 -13.10 -13.32 -0.82
N ASP A 4 -13.20 -13.03 0.48
CA ASP A 4 -13.07 -11.69 1.09
C ASP A 4 -11.61 -11.18 1.10
N SER A 5 -10.99 -11.18 -0.08
CA SER A 5 -9.62 -10.71 -0.29
C SER A 5 -9.48 -9.98 -1.63
N PRO A 6 -8.81 -8.82 -1.67
CA PRO A 6 -8.42 -8.14 -2.89
C PRO A 6 -7.36 -8.91 -3.69
N PHE A 7 -6.83 -10.00 -3.14
CA PHE A 7 -5.74 -10.76 -3.74
C PHE A 7 -6.21 -12.09 -4.31
N PHE A 8 -5.43 -12.62 -5.24
CA PHE A 8 -5.43 -14.02 -5.60
C PHE A 8 -4.01 -14.55 -5.51
N LEU A 9 -3.87 -15.81 -5.07
CA LEU A 9 -2.58 -16.45 -4.93
C LEU A 9 -2.11 -16.97 -6.28
N THR A 10 -0.88 -16.64 -6.66
CA THR A 10 -0.20 -17.19 -7.83
C THR A 10 0.99 -18.03 -7.36
N LYS A 11 1.04 -19.29 -7.80
CA LYS A 11 2.20 -20.15 -7.56
C LYS A 11 3.25 -19.93 -8.63
N VAL A 12 4.49 -19.67 -8.24
CA VAL A 12 5.61 -19.49 -9.17
C VAL A 12 6.82 -20.25 -8.64
N GLU A 13 7.40 -21.11 -9.48
CA GLU A 13 8.65 -21.81 -9.19
C GLU A 13 9.82 -20.84 -9.36
N CYS A 14 10.67 -20.70 -8.34
CA CYS A 14 11.87 -19.88 -8.43
C CYS A 14 12.83 -20.45 -9.48
N PRO A 15 13.33 -19.63 -10.42
CA PRO A 15 14.25 -20.11 -11.45
C PRO A 15 15.63 -20.53 -10.90
N LEU A 16 16.04 -20.00 -9.74
CA LEU A 16 17.37 -20.26 -9.19
C LEU A 16 17.40 -21.53 -8.33
N CYS A 17 16.57 -21.56 -7.27
CA CYS A 17 16.56 -22.62 -6.25
C CYS A 17 15.41 -23.62 -6.38
N ARG A 18 14.51 -23.46 -7.37
CA ARG A 18 13.37 -24.36 -7.63
C ARG A 18 12.28 -24.40 -6.54
N THR A 19 12.39 -23.60 -5.49
CA THR A 19 11.34 -23.44 -4.48
C THR A 19 10.07 -22.91 -5.14
N ILE A 20 8.93 -23.55 -4.87
CA ILE A 20 7.62 -23.08 -5.29
C ILE A 20 7.15 -22.04 -4.27
N ASN A 21 6.96 -20.81 -4.71
CA ASN A 21 6.49 -19.71 -3.87
C ASN A 21 5.04 -19.40 -4.20
N GLU A 22 4.29 -18.93 -3.20
CA GLU A 22 2.93 -18.41 -3.38
C GLU A 22 2.96 -16.90 -3.20
N PHE A 23 2.56 -16.16 -4.24
CA PHE A 23 2.56 -14.70 -4.23
C PHE A 23 1.15 -14.15 -4.30
N GLU A 24 0.85 -13.17 -3.45
CA GLU A 24 -0.37 -12.38 -3.53
C GLU A 24 -0.32 -11.45 -4.74
N THR A 25 -1.24 -11.62 -5.68
CA THR A 25 -1.43 -10.71 -6.81
C THR A 25 -2.70 -9.90 -6.62
N VAL A 26 -2.60 -8.59 -6.78
CA VAL A 26 -3.73 -7.67 -6.67
C VAL A 26 -4.74 -7.94 -7.79
N ARG A 27 -6.02 -8.12 -7.44
CA ARG A 27 -7.10 -8.28 -8.42
C ARG A 27 -7.33 -6.97 -9.16
N MET A 28 -7.70 -7.08 -10.44
CA MET A 28 -8.15 -5.93 -11.21
C MET A 28 -9.34 -5.26 -10.50
N GLY A 29 -9.23 -3.95 -10.27
CA GLY A 29 -10.23 -3.17 -9.55
C GLY A 29 -10.24 -3.37 -8.02
N ALA A 30 -9.24 -4.01 -7.42
CA ALA A 30 -9.14 -4.15 -5.97
C ALA A 30 -9.03 -2.82 -5.22
N TYR A 31 -8.48 -1.80 -5.89
CA TYR A 31 -8.45 -0.42 -5.43
C TYR A 31 -8.81 0.53 -6.59
N VAL A 32 -9.17 1.76 -6.24
CA VAL A 32 -9.40 2.87 -7.16
C VAL A 32 -8.33 3.93 -6.92
N GLU A 33 -7.84 4.56 -7.99
CA GLU A 33 -6.95 5.72 -7.93
C GLU A 33 -7.77 7.01 -8.04
N GLU A 34 -7.58 7.97 -7.13
CA GLU A 34 -8.22 9.29 -7.22
C GLU A 34 -7.40 10.26 -8.07
N GLY A 35 -6.09 10.07 -8.10
CA GLY A 35 -5.19 10.94 -8.84
C GLY A 35 -3.85 10.30 -9.14
N ARG A 36 -3.04 11.06 -9.88
CA ARG A 36 -1.63 10.77 -10.10
C ARG A 36 -0.85 12.06 -9.90
N ASP A 37 0.28 11.94 -9.24
CA ASP A 37 1.27 12.99 -9.12
C ASP A 37 1.94 13.25 -10.49
N THR A 38 2.69 14.35 -10.60
CA THR A 38 3.31 14.78 -11.86
C THR A 38 4.34 13.78 -12.39
N ASP A 39 4.97 13.00 -11.51
CA ASP A 39 5.88 11.89 -11.88
C ASP A 39 5.15 10.56 -12.11
N PHE A 40 3.82 10.58 -12.17
CA PHE A 40 2.92 9.42 -12.29
C PHE A 40 2.79 8.54 -11.05
N CYS A 41 3.31 8.96 -9.89
CA CYS A 41 3.02 8.28 -8.62
C CYS A 41 1.50 8.26 -8.37
N LEU A 42 0.95 7.11 -7.99
CA LEU A 42 -0.47 7.01 -7.65
C LEU A 42 -0.76 7.77 -6.35
N THR A 43 -1.84 8.57 -6.34
CA THR A 43 -2.30 9.31 -5.15
C THR A 43 -3.77 9.02 -4.86
N GLY A 44 -4.16 9.18 -3.60
CA GLY A 44 -5.53 8.92 -3.13
C GLY A 44 -6.01 7.49 -3.42
N ILE A 45 -5.14 6.49 -3.21
CA ILE A 45 -5.48 5.08 -3.42
C ILE A 45 -6.59 4.70 -2.44
N LYS A 46 -7.72 4.21 -2.94
CA LYS A 46 -8.83 3.71 -2.12
C LYS A 46 -9.04 2.22 -2.37
N TRP A 47 -8.66 1.41 -1.39
CA TRP A 47 -8.90 -0.03 -1.44
C TRP A 47 -10.39 -0.33 -1.23
N ARG A 48 -10.94 -1.27 -2.00
CA ARG A 48 -12.33 -1.72 -1.80
C ARG A 48 -12.56 -2.36 -0.44
N TYR A 49 -11.48 -2.91 0.14
CA TYR A 49 -11.47 -3.58 1.42
C TYR A 49 -10.69 -2.71 2.41
N PRO A 50 -11.34 -2.01 3.36
CA PRO A 50 -10.71 -1.03 4.23
C PRO A 50 -9.51 -1.54 5.03
N LYS A 51 -9.47 -2.84 5.37
CA LYS A 51 -8.34 -3.47 6.07
C LYS A 51 -7.01 -3.40 5.30
N TYR A 52 -7.04 -3.15 3.99
CA TYR A 52 -5.84 -3.00 3.15
C TYR A 52 -5.52 -1.56 2.80
N GLN A 53 -6.27 -0.59 3.33
CA GLN A 53 -6.14 0.83 2.98
C GLN A 53 -4.71 1.37 3.18
N ASN A 54 -3.96 0.75 4.11
CA ASN A 54 -2.60 1.15 4.48
C ASN A 54 -1.51 0.40 3.69
N TYR A 55 -1.87 -0.53 2.81
CA TYR A 55 -0.90 -1.20 1.96
C TYR A 55 -0.66 -0.38 0.70
N ASN A 56 0.61 -0.03 0.47
CA ASN A 56 1.01 0.46 -0.85
C ASN A 56 0.92 -0.70 -1.85
N PRO A 57 0.19 -0.58 -2.98
CA PRO A 57 0.10 -1.64 -3.98
C PRO A 57 1.46 -2.16 -4.46
N LEU A 58 2.51 -1.31 -4.44
CA LEU A 58 3.88 -1.67 -4.83
C LEU A 58 4.48 -2.82 -4.02
N ILE A 59 3.98 -3.09 -2.82
CA ILE A 59 4.39 -4.24 -1.98
C ILE A 59 4.24 -5.58 -2.73
N PHE A 60 3.25 -5.65 -3.63
CA PHE A 60 2.87 -6.86 -4.36
C PHE A 60 3.46 -6.93 -5.79
N PHE A 61 4.24 -5.92 -6.21
CA PHE A 61 4.80 -5.87 -7.56
C PHE A 61 6.05 -6.74 -7.73
N ILE A 62 6.85 -6.89 -6.68
CA ILE A 62 8.08 -7.68 -6.71
C ILE A 62 7.87 -9.02 -6.02
N ALA A 63 8.07 -10.09 -6.78
CA ALA A 63 8.19 -11.44 -6.26
C ALA A 63 9.59 -11.64 -5.70
N CYS A 64 9.69 -12.06 -4.43
CA CYS A 64 10.94 -12.40 -3.76
C CYS A 64 10.85 -13.84 -3.25
N CYS A 65 11.79 -14.70 -3.63
CA CYS A 65 11.77 -16.09 -3.22
C CYS A 65 12.03 -16.23 -1.71
N SER A 66 11.19 -16.99 -1.01
CA SER A 66 11.33 -17.21 0.44
C SER A 66 12.58 -17.98 0.85
N ASN A 67 13.21 -18.70 -0.09
CA ASN A 67 14.37 -19.55 0.20
C ASN A 67 15.71 -18.91 -0.21
N CYS A 68 15.77 -18.26 -1.37
CA CYS A 68 17.03 -17.68 -1.87
C CYS A 68 17.00 -16.16 -2.00
N TYR A 69 15.87 -15.51 -1.78
CA TYR A 69 15.69 -14.05 -1.92
C TYR A 69 15.84 -13.50 -3.34
N TYR A 70 15.98 -14.35 -4.36
CA TYR A 70 15.88 -13.94 -5.75
C TYR A 70 14.60 -13.14 -6.00
N SER A 71 14.77 -11.93 -6.52
CA SER A 71 13.72 -10.93 -6.63
C SER A 71 13.53 -10.46 -8.06
N ARG A 72 12.28 -10.41 -8.52
CA ARG A 72 11.92 -9.93 -9.86
C ARG A 72 10.50 -9.39 -9.91
N GLU A 73 10.22 -8.50 -10.86
CA GLU A 73 8.85 -8.05 -11.12
C GLU A 73 7.93 -9.23 -11.47
N LEU A 74 6.77 -9.28 -10.83
CA LEU A 74 5.79 -10.35 -10.96
C LEU A 74 4.95 -10.19 -12.24
N THR A 75 5.60 -10.32 -13.40
CA THR A 75 4.96 -10.24 -14.71
C THR A 75 4.43 -11.60 -15.18
N ALA A 76 3.61 -11.60 -16.23
CA ALA A 76 3.19 -12.84 -16.90
C ALA A 76 4.41 -13.61 -17.46
N SER A 77 5.39 -12.90 -18.03
CA SER A 77 6.62 -13.52 -18.54
C SER A 77 7.45 -14.18 -17.44
N PHE A 78 7.51 -13.58 -16.25
CA PHE A 78 8.19 -14.20 -15.12
C PHE A 78 7.42 -15.43 -14.59
N LYS A 79 6.09 -15.35 -14.51
CA LYS A 79 5.24 -16.50 -14.11
C LYS A 79 5.47 -17.69 -15.04
N ASP A 80 5.69 -17.44 -16.32
CA ASP A 80 5.94 -18.46 -17.35
C ASP A 80 7.41 -18.55 -17.81
N TRP A 81 8.36 -18.22 -16.93
CA TRP A 81 9.79 -18.16 -17.29
C TRP A 81 10.35 -19.45 -17.88
N LYS A 82 9.72 -20.60 -17.59
CA LYS A 82 10.12 -21.91 -18.13
C LYS A 82 10.01 -21.97 -19.66
N ASN A 83 9.09 -21.21 -20.23
CA ASN A 83 8.88 -21.12 -21.67
C ASN A 83 9.70 -19.98 -22.32
N ASP A 84 10.32 -19.11 -21.52
CA ASP A 84 11.22 -18.07 -22.01
C ASP A 84 12.60 -18.66 -22.34
N HIS A 85 12.76 -19.06 -23.61
CA HIS A 85 14.00 -19.63 -24.13
C HIS A 85 15.18 -18.64 -24.00
N ALA A 86 14.95 -17.35 -24.22
CA ALA A 86 16.00 -16.34 -24.18
C ALA A 86 16.53 -16.16 -22.75
N TYR A 87 15.62 -16.04 -21.77
CA TYR A 87 15.99 -15.96 -20.36
C TYR A 87 16.75 -17.21 -19.90
N ARG A 88 16.25 -18.40 -20.21
CA ARG A 88 16.86 -19.68 -19.80
C ARG A 88 18.26 -19.88 -20.38
N THR A 89 18.45 -19.50 -21.63
CA THR A 89 19.71 -19.73 -22.35
C THR A 89 20.76 -18.70 -21.99
N TYR A 90 20.39 -17.42 -21.96
CA TYR A 90 21.37 -16.32 -21.93
C TYR A 90 21.50 -15.63 -20.57
N ARG A 91 20.51 -15.73 -19.67
CA ARG A 91 20.50 -14.97 -18.42
C ARG A 91 20.56 -15.87 -17.18
N LEU A 92 19.78 -16.95 -17.18
CA LEU A 92 19.54 -17.77 -15.99
C LEU A 92 20.83 -18.34 -15.38
N LYS A 93 21.74 -18.88 -16.20
CA LYS A 93 22.98 -19.50 -15.70
C LYS A 93 23.81 -18.50 -14.92
N THR A 94 24.11 -17.35 -15.52
CA THR A 94 24.93 -16.29 -14.92
C THR A 94 24.30 -15.71 -13.65
N ILE A 95 22.99 -15.44 -13.67
CA ILE A 95 22.27 -14.95 -12.48
C ILE A 95 22.35 -16.01 -11.37
N LYS A 96 22.04 -17.27 -11.69
CA LYS A 96 22.02 -18.35 -10.71
C LYS A 96 23.36 -18.52 -10.02
N GLU A 97 24.46 -18.55 -10.79
CA GLU A 97 25.81 -18.71 -10.26
C GLU A 97 26.18 -17.54 -9.33
N LYS A 98 26.04 -16.29 -9.79
CA LYS A 98 26.42 -15.10 -9.01
C LYS A 98 25.53 -14.86 -7.79
N HIS A 99 24.22 -15.06 -7.92
CA HIS A 99 23.28 -14.84 -6.83
C HIS A 99 23.45 -15.88 -5.71
N LEU A 100 23.60 -17.16 -6.06
CA LEU A 100 23.80 -18.21 -5.05
C LEU A 100 25.18 -18.12 -4.40
N ASP A 101 26.21 -17.68 -5.12
CA ASP A 101 27.52 -17.37 -4.53
C ASP A 101 27.42 -16.27 -3.47
N GLN A 102 26.65 -15.21 -3.75
CA GLN A 102 26.37 -14.17 -2.77
C GLN A 102 25.61 -14.72 -1.57
N LEU A 103 24.52 -15.45 -1.80
CA LEU A 103 23.72 -16.04 -0.72
C LEU A 103 24.53 -16.97 0.21
N ALA A 104 25.54 -17.67 -0.32
CA ALA A 104 26.39 -18.57 0.45
C ALA A 104 27.28 -17.84 1.47
N ARG A 105 27.56 -16.54 1.27
CA ARG A 105 28.37 -15.72 2.18
C ARG A 105 27.48 -15.20 3.32
N ALA A 106 27.90 -15.44 4.57
CA ALA A 106 27.12 -15.14 5.76
C ALA A 106 26.68 -13.67 5.89
N ASP A 107 27.55 -12.74 5.51
CA ASP A 107 27.30 -11.29 5.59
C ASP A 107 27.05 -10.65 4.22
N SER A 108 26.56 -11.42 3.25
CA SER A 108 26.28 -10.86 1.92
C SER A 108 25.12 -9.88 1.93
N PHE A 109 25.17 -8.97 0.95
CA PHE A 109 24.08 -8.08 0.59
C PHE A 109 22.72 -8.81 0.48
N VAL A 110 22.69 -9.92 -0.27
CA VAL A 110 21.46 -10.68 -0.53
C VAL A 110 20.87 -11.23 0.77
N LYS A 111 21.72 -11.81 1.63
CA LYS A 111 21.26 -12.43 2.88
C LYS A 111 20.78 -11.38 3.89
N LYS A 112 21.53 -10.29 4.08
CA LYS A 112 21.17 -9.19 4.98
C LYS A 112 19.81 -8.58 4.61
N ILE A 113 19.59 -8.30 3.34
CA ILE A 113 18.30 -7.76 2.89
C ILE A 113 17.20 -8.82 2.98
N GLY A 114 17.49 -10.05 2.53
CA GLY A 114 16.53 -11.15 2.53
C GLY A 114 15.94 -11.45 3.89
N GLU A 115 16.79 -11.48 4.93
CA GLU A 115 16.40 -11.73 6.32
C GLU A 115 15.65 -10.54 6.95
N ALA A 116 15.87 -9.32 6.46
CA ALA A 116 15.22 -8.11 6.93
C ALA A 116 13.83 -7.86 6.30
N ILE A 117 13.44 -8.64 5.28
CA ILE A 117 12.10 -8.54 4.66
C ILE A 117 11.04 -9.13 5.59
N ASP A 118 10.20 -8.26 6.13
CA ASP A 118 9.01 -8.62 6.91
C ASP A 118 7.86 -7.69 6.50
N ILE A 119 7.01 -8.17 5.58
CA ILE A 119 5.88 -7.41 5.05
C ILE A 119 4.84 -7.11 6.13
N SER A 120 4.74 -7.97 7.15
CA SER A 120 3.74 -7.85 8.21
C SER A 120 4.11 -6.74 9.19
N ARG A 121 5.41 -6.59 9.49
CA ARG A 121 5.94 -5.62 10.43
C ARG A 121 6.36 -4.31 9.76
N TYR A 122 7.01 -4.40 8.61
CA TYR A 122 7.64 -3.29 7.90
C TYR A 122 7.25 -3.32 6.41
N PRO A 123 5.99 -3.05 6.04
CA PRO A 123 5.48 -3.24 4.68
C PRO A 123 6.18 -2.35 3.65
N HIS A 124 6.44 -1.08 3.97
CA HIS A 124 7.07 -0.12 3.05
C HIS A 124 8.57 -0.39 2.91
N GLU A 125 9.25 -0.60 4.03
CA GLU A 125 10.66 -0.97 4.08
C GLU A 125 10.88 -2.27 3.31
N SER A 126 10.05 -3.28 3.52
CA SER A 126 10.08 -4.54 2.77
C SER A 126 9.90 -4.35 1.27
N ALA A 127 9.04 -3.42 0.83
CA ALA A 127 8.89 -3.10 -0.58
C ALA A 127 10.19 -2.48 -1.15
N ILE A 128 10.81 -1.56 -0.42
CA ILE A 128 12.10 -0.96 -0.78
C ILE A 128 13.19 -2.03 -0.87
N LEU A 129 13.25 -2.93 0.11
CA LEU A 129 14.21 -4.03 0.17
C LEU A 129 14.07 -5.01 -1.00
N LYS A 130 12.83 -5.42 -1.32
CA LYS A 130 12.56 -6.24 -2.51
C LYS A 130 12.96 -5.55 -3.82
N LEU A 131 12.72 -4.25 -3.94
CA LEU A 131 13.13 -3.47 -5.13
C LEU A 131 14.65 -3.38 -5.25
N HIS A 132 15.38 -3.20 -4.15
CA HIS A 132 16.84 -3.26 -4.15
C HIS A 132 17.38 -4.63 -4.56
N LEU A 133 16.79 -5.73 -4.06
CA LEU A 133 17.14 -7.08 -4.51
C LEU A 133 16.85 -7.27 -6.01
N ALA A 134 15.73 -6.76 -6.52
CA ALA A 134 15.41 -6.84 -7.94
C ALA A 134 16.40 -6.06 -8.83
N ILE A 135 16.86 -4.89 -8.37
CA ILE A 135 17.93 -4.13 -9.03
C ILE A 135 19.24 -4.92 -9.03
N PHE A 136 19.62 -5.46 -7.87
CA PHE A 136 20.81 -6.28 -7.72
C PHE A 136 20.79 -7.47 -8.70
N ASP A 137 19.69 -8.22 -8.74
CA ASP A 137 19.52 -9.38 -9.60
C ASP A 137 19.56 -9.05 -11.10
N GLU A 138 18.98 -7.89 -11.49
CA GLU A 138 19.05 -7.40 -12.87
C GLU A 138 20.49 -7.06 -13.26
N GLN A 139 21.26 -6.44 -12.36
CA GLN A 139 22.67 -6.08 -12.56
C GLN A 139 23.64 -7.26 -12.68
N LEU A 140 23.25 -8.46 -12.21
CA LEU A 140 24.09 -9.66 -12.38
C LEU A 140 24.28 -10.06 -13.85
N THR A 141 23.41 -9.54 -14.74
CA THR A 141 23.42 -9.81 -16.18
C THR A 141 24.31 -8.83 -16.95
N GLU A 142 24.99 -9.32 -17.99
CA GLU A 142 25.90 -8.50 -18.82
C GLU A 142 25.15 -7.39 -19.58
N HIS A 143 23.91 -7.69 -20.01
CA HIS A 143 23.02 -6.74 -20.68
C HIS A 143 21.77 -6.54 -19.83
N HIS A 144 21.96 -5.84 -18.72
CA HIS A 144 20.87 -5.51 -17.82
C HIS A 144 19.99 -4.39 -18.41
N SER A 145 18.67 -4.48 -18.23
CA SER A 145 17.75 -3.45 -18.71
C SER A 145 17.90 -2.17 -17.90
N LYS A 146 18.33 -1.10 -18.56
CA LYS A 146 18.43 0.22 -17.92
C LYS A 146 17.04 0.74 -17.58
N LEU A 147 16.04 0.42 -18.42
CA LEU A 147 14.65 0.82 -18.20
C LEU A 147 14.06 0.17 -16.95
N ASP A 148 14.25 -1.14 -16.75
CA ASP A 148 13.72 -1.84 -15.58
C ASP A 148 14.36 -1.34 -14.28
N ILE A 149 15.69 -1.15 -14.28
CA ILE A 149 16.39 -0.58 -13.12
C ILE A 149 15.90 0.84 -12.81
N GLY A 150 15.73 1.69 -13.83
CA GLY A 150 15.17 3.04 -13.65
C GLY A 150 13.77 3.03 -13.06
N ARG A 151 12.90 2.09 -13.50
CA ARG A 151 11.56 1.88 -12.95
C ARG A 151 11.60 1.42 -11.50
N PHE A 152 12.53 0.54 -11.13
CA PHE A 152 12.66 0.08 -9.75
C PHE A 152 13.09 1.22 -8.81
N TYR A 153 14.07 2.03 -9.21
CA TYR A 153 14.46 3.21 -8.43
C TYR A 153 13.33 4.24 -8.31
N LEU A 154 12.58 4.49 -9.38
CA LEU A 154 11.41 5.38 -9.32
C LEU A 154 10.37 4.87 -8.31
N ARG A 155 10.07 3.56 -8.33
CA ARG A 155 9.17 2.94 -7.35
C ARG A 155 9.72 3.03 -5.93
N ILE A 156 11.03 2.89 -5.72
CA ILE A 156 11.66 3.11 -4.41
C ILE A 156 11.40 4.54 -3.94
N GLY A 157 11.60 5.55 -4.81
CA GLY A 157 11.29 6.95 -4.52
C GLY A 157 9.85 7.16 -4.10
N TRP A 158 8.89 6.56 -4.81
CA TRP A 158 7.47 6.61 -4.44
C TRP A 158 7.15 5.95 -3.10
N VAL A 159 7.85 4.86 -2.75
CA VAL A 159 7.65 4.22 -1.43
C VAL A 159 8.24 5.08 -0.32
N PHE A 160 9.41 5.70 -0.51
CA PHE A 160 9.97 6.67 0.44
C PHE A 160 9.05 7.86 0.67
N ARG A 161 8.47 8.42 -0.40
CA ARG A 161 7.47 9.49 -0.29
C ARG A 161 6.30 9.10 0.61
N GLY A 162 5.85 7.85 0.50
CA GLY A 162 4.81 7.28 1.37
C GLY A 162 5.26 7.10 2.83
N LEU A 163 6.53 6.81 3.08
CA LEU A 163 7.11 6.72 4.43
C LEU A 163 7.20 8.10 5.11
N GLU A 164 7.54 9.15 4.36
CA GLU A 164 7.63 10.52 4.90
C GLU A 164 6.24 11.14 5.15
N GLN A 165 5.24 10.73 4.36
CA GLN A 165 3.86 11.22 4.47
C GLN A 165 2.96 10.36 5.39
N GLY A 166 3.37 9.13 5.71
CA GLY A 166 2.59 8.15 6.44
C GLY A 166 3.10 7.90 7.85
N GLY A 167 2.23 8.01 8.86
CA GLY A 167 2.48 7.46 10.19
C GLY A 167 2.66 5.93 10.14
N ASN A 168 3.25 5.36 11.20
CA ASN A 168 3.61 3.94 11.27
C ASN A 168 2.45 3.03 10.79
N PRO A 169 2.66 2.15 9.78
CA PRO A 169 1.63 1.26 9.24
C PRO A 169 0.96 0.38 10.30
N GLN A 170 1.69 0.01 11.37
CA GLN A 170 1.14 -0.74 12.50
C GLN A 170 0.18 0.11 13.32
N GLN A 171 0.47 1.41 13.53
CA GLN A 171 -0.47 2.34 14.16
C GLN A 171 -1.73 2.51 13.30
N SER A 172 -1.59 2.55 11.98
CA SER A 172 -2.75 2.67 11.08
C SER A 172 -3.55 1.37 10.94
N ILE A 173 -2.91 0.20 10.97
CA ILE A 173 -3.59 -1.12 11.05
C ILE A 173 -4.35 -1.22 12.35
N LEU A 174 -3.71 -0.85 13.45
CA LEU A 174 -4.32 -0.80 14.77
C LEU A 174 -5.51 0.17 14.78
N GLN A 175 -5.38 1.37 14.21
CA GLN A 175 -6.51 2.29 14.00
C GLN A 175 -7.65 1.64 13.21
N GLY A 176 -7.35 0.89 12.14
CA GLY A 176 -8.34 0.18 11.35
C GLY A 176 -9.07 -0.93 12.12
N LEU A 177 -8.32 -1.75 12.88
CA LEU A 177 -8.88 -2.78 13.76
C LEU A 177 -9.72 -2.17 14.88
N MET A 178 -9.26 -1.06 15.46
CA MET A 178 -10.00 -0.33 16.47
C MET A 178 -11.29 0.28 15.94
N LEU A 179 -11.30 0.79 14.71
CA LEU A 179 -12.50 1.32 14.06
C LEU A 179 -13.53 0.22 13.80
N ASP A 180 -13.10 -0.97 13.38
CA ASP A 180 -13.99 -2.12 13.21
C ASP A 180 -14.55 -2.57 14.56
N LEU A 181 -13.72 -2.71 15.59
CA LEU A 181 -14.13 -3.04 16.95
C LEU A 181 -15.17 -2.05 17.49
N ASP A 182 -14.91 -0.75 17.33
CA ASP A 182 -15.80 0.33 17.76
C ASP A 182 -17.15 0.31 17.02
N THR A 183 -17.12 -0.02 15.73
CA THR A 183 -18.33 -0.21 14.93
C THR A 183 -19.16 -1.39 15.46
N LYS A 184 -18.53 -2.55 15.72
CA LYS A 184 -19.22 -3.73 16.28
C LYS A 184 -19.77 -3.45 17.68
N TYR A 185 -19.00 -2.78 18.52
CA TYR A 185 -19.42 -2.38 19.86
C TYR A 185 -20.64 -1.44 19.82
N ARG A 186 -20.62 -0.40 18.96
CA ARG A 186 -21.77 0.50 18.78
C ARG A 186 -23.03 -0.24 18.33
N MET A 187 -22.89 -1.23 17.44
CA MET A 187 -24.04 -2.06 17.03
C MET A 187 -24.64 -2.83 18.21
N LEU A 188 -23.82 -3.43 19.07
CA LEU A 188 -24.26 -4.15 20.27
C LEU A 188 -24.93 -3.22 21.29
N LYS A 189 -24.34 -2.03 21.52
CA LYS A 189 -24.88 -1.01 22.43
C LYS A 189 -26.25 -0.50 21.96
N ASN A 190 -26.41 -0.24 20.67
CA ASN A 190 -27.68 0.18 20.09
C ASN A 190 -28.76 -0.90 20.22
N ALA A 191 -28.42 -2.17 19.96
CA ALA A 191 -29.35 -3.29 20.13
C ALA A 191 -29.81 -3.44 21.59
N MET A 192 -28.91 -3.21 22.56
CA MET A 192 -29.24 -3.24 23.98
C MET A 192 -30.20 -2.10 24.37
N GLN A 193 -29.95 -0.88 23.88
CA GLN A 193 -30.85 0.26 24.11
C GLN A 193 -32.25 -0.02 23.55
N GLU A 194 -32.33 -0.63 22.37
CA GLU A 194 -33.60 -0.99 21.74
C GLU A 194 -34.37 -2.05 22.55
N ILE A 195 -33.70 -3.04 23.12
CA ILE A 195 -34.32 -4.02 24.03
C ILE A 195 -34.90 -3.31 25.27
N GLN A 196 -34.18 -2.34 25.83
CA GLN A 196 -34.63 -1.61 27.01
C GLN A 196 -35.84 -0.73 26.71
N ASP A 197 -35.87 -0.06 25.55
CA ASP A 197 -37.00 0.73 25.09
C ASP A 197 -38.24 -0.15 24.86
N GLN A 198 -38.06 -1.35 24.28
CA GLN A 198 -39.16 -2.31 24.09
C GLN A 198 -39.70 -2.84 25.42
N LEU A 199 -38.84 -3.10 26.41
CA LEU A 199 -39.26 -3.51 27.75
C LEU A 199 -40.06 -2.41 28.46
N ASN A 200 -39.65 -1.14 28.32
CA ASN A 200 -40.39 -0.02 28.88
C ASN A 200 -41.77 0.13 28.25
N ARG A 201 -41.87 0.04 26.91
CA ARG A 201 -43.16 0.04 26.20
C ARG A 201 -44.06 -1.11 26.62
N PHE A 202 -43.49 -2.31 26.78
CA PHE A 202 -44.22 -3.48 27.28
C PHE A 202 -44.75 -3.25 28.70
N SER A 203 -43.94 -2.69 29.60
CA SER A 203 -44.33 -2.36 30.98
C SER A 203 -45.43 -1.30 31.04
N GLU A 204 -45.36 -0.27 30.20
CA GLU A 204 -46.41 0.76 30.06
C GLU A 204 -47.72 0.16 29.52
N HIS A 205 -47.63 -0.66 28.47
CA HIS A 205 -48.80 -1.34 27.91
C HIS A 205 -49.43 -2.30 28.93
N LEU A 206 -48.61 -3.06 29.64
CA LEU A 206 -49.06 -3.94 30.70
C LEU A 206 -49.81 -3.16 31.79
N SER A 207 -49.24 -2.06 32.28
CA SER A 207 -49.88 -1.19 33.29
C SER A 207 -51.24 -0.68 32.81
N SER A 208 -51.32 -0.23 31.55
CA SER A 208 -52.57 0.23 30.95
C SER A 208 -53.66 -0.86 30.87
N HIS A 209 -53.27 -2.13 30.69
CA HIS A 209 -54.19 -3.26 30.65
C HIS A 209 -54.87 -3.51 32.00
N PHE A 210 -54.17 -3.26 33.11
CA PHE A 210 -54.71 -3.42 34.47
C PHE A 210 -55.51 -2.21 34.95
N ASP A 211 -55.26 -1.03 34.39
CA ASP A 211 -55.91 0.24 34.78
C ASP A 211 -57.15 0.58 33.91
N THR A 212 -57.62 -0.34 33.05
CA THR A 212 -58.79 -0.12 32.19
C THR A 212 -60.10 -0.10 33.00
N ASP A 213 -61.00 0.84 32.69
CA ASP A 213 -62.28 1.04 33.38
C ASP A 213 -63.37 0.02 33.01
N ASP A 214 -63.18 -0.73 31.92
CA ASP A 214 -64.14 -1.71 31.39
C ASP A 214 -64.20 -3.04 32.17
N ILE A 215 -63.42 -3.18 33.24
CA ILE A 215 -63.30 -4.42 34.02
C ILE A 215 -64.06 -4.31 35.35
N THR A 216 -64.98 -5.25 35.60
CA THR A 216 -65.72 -5.34 36.87
C THR A 216 -64.81 -5.46 38.09
N ALA A 217 -65.21 -4.88 39.22
CA ALA A 217 -64.42 -4.87 40.47
C ALA A 217 -64.03 -6.27 40.98
N GLU A 218 -64.86 -7.28 40.71
CA GLU A 218 -64.66 -8.67 41.10
C GLU A 218 -63.63 -9.39 40.20
N LEU A 219 -63.50 -8.98 38.94
CA LEU A 219 -62.45 -9.47 38.04
C LEU A 219 -61.13 -8.75 38.30
N LYS A 220 -61.18 -7.45 38.64
CA LYS A 220 -59.98 -6.68 39.06
C LYS A 220 -59.28 -7.34 40.26
N SER A 221 -60.03 -7.75 41.29
CA SER A 221 -59.44 -8.40 42.48
C SER A 221 -58.74 -9.72 42.20
N GLN A 222 -59.16 -10.48 41.18
CA GLN A 222 -58.52 -11.73 40.75
C GLN A 222 -57.27 -11.50 39.90
N ILE A 223 -57.20 -10.36 39.20
CA ILE A 223 -56.17 -10.06 38.21
C ILE A 223 -55.02 -9.21 38.80
N TYR A 224 -55.27 -8.39 39.82
CA TYR A 224 -54.24 -7.60 40.52
C TYR A 224 -53.04 -8.41 41.05
N PRO A 225 -53.20 -9.62 41.63
CA PRO A 225 -52.05 -10.43 42.04
C PRO A 225 -51.13 -10.84 40.87
N TYR A 226 -51.63 -10.88 39.64
CA TYR A 226 -50.82 -11.13 38.45
C TYR A 226 -50.06 -9.89 38.00
N ARG A 227 -50.62 -8.68 38.18
CA ARG A 227 -49.91 -7.41 37.96
C ARG A 227 -48.64 -7.36 38.81
N ASP A 228 -48.76 -7.63 40.11
CA ASP A 228 -47.63 -7.59 41.03
C ASP A 228 -46.53 -8.60 40.61
N ARG A 229 -46.93 -9.80 40.16
CA ARG A 229 -46.00 -10.82 39.65
C ARG A 229 -45.34 -10.42 38.33
N PHE A 230 -46.07 -9.78 37.42
CA PHE A 230 -45.46 -9.27 36.19
C PHE A 230 -44.51 -8.11 36.48
N ASP A 231 -44.87 -7.20 37.38
CA ASP A 231 -44.03 -6.08 37.79
C ASP A 231 -42.73 -6.57 38.45
N GLU A 232 -42.81 -7.62 39.27
CA GLU A 232 -41.65 -8.29 39.87
C GLU A 232 -40.72 -8.89 38.81
N VAL A 233 -41.27 -9.60 37.81
CA VAL A 233 -40.48 -10.18 36.71
C VAL A 233 -39.87 -9.08 35.82
N ILE A 234 -40.62 -8.03 35.48
CA ILE A 234 -40.12 -6.90 34.70
C ILE A 234 -39.02 -6.17 35.45
N ALA A 235 -39.16 -5.99 36.77
CA ALA A 235 -38.13 -5.39 37.60
C ALA A 235 -36.84 -6.22 37.57
N SER A 236 -36.95 -7.56 37.69
CA SER A 236 -35.80 -8.47 37.58
C SER A 236 -35.11 -8.40 36.21
N VAL A 237 -35.88 -8.35 35.11
CA VAL A 237 -35.31 -8.18 33.76
C VAL A 237 -34.63 -6.82 33.61
N ARG A 238 -35.22 -5.75 34.17
CA ARG A 238 -34.64 -4.40 34.15
C ARG A 238 -33.33 -4.34 34.92
N GLU A 239 -33.24 -5.02 36.06
CA GLU A 239 -32.01 -5.14 36.84
C GLU A 239 -30.92 -5.88 36.04
N ALA A 240 -31.26 -7.00 35.40
CA ALA A 240 -30.33 -7.76 34.55
C ALA A 240 -29.82 -6.91 33.37
N LEU A 241 -30.71 -6.16 32.71
CA LEU A 241 -30.32 -5.22 31.65
C LEU A 241 -29.40 -4.11 32.17
N GLY A 242 -29.66 -3.60 33.39
CA GLY A 242 -28.78 -2.62 34.04
C GLY A 242 -27.38 -3.17 34.30
N GLN A 243 -27.25 -4.43 34.72
CA GLN A 243 -25.95 -5.09 34.87
C GLN A 243 -25.21 -5.25 33.53
N VAL A 244 -25.94 -5.63 32.47
CA VAL A 244 -25.39 -5.72 31.10
C VAL A 244 -24.92 -4.34 30.63
N GLN A 245 -25.70 -3.27 30.89
CA GLN A 245 -25.34 -1.90 30.57
C GLN A 245 -24.06 -1.46 31.30
N GLY A 246 -23.94 -1.79 32.60
CA GLY A 246 -22.72 -1.57 33.37
C GLY A 246 -21.52 -2.32 32.80
N GLY A 247 -21.74 -3.52 32.23
CA GLY A 247 -20.73 -4.26 31.48
C GLY A 247 -20.27 -3.52 30.21
N PHE A 248 -21.19 -2.96 29.44
CA PHE A 248 -20.86 -2.12 28.28
C PHE A 248 -20.06 -0.88 28.68
N GLY A 249 -20.39 -0.23 29.81
CA GLY A 249 -19.60 0.89 30.33
C GLY A 249 -18.14 0.53 30.59
N LYS A 250 -17.88 -0.62 31.21
CA LYS A 250 -16.51 -1.12 31.43
C LYS A 250 -15.77 -1.41 30.13
N ILE A 251 -16.48 -1.90 29.10
CA ILE A 251 -15.91 -2.13 27.77
C ILE A 251 -15.56 -0.79 27.11
N ASP A 252 -16.40 0.24 27.26
CA ASP A 252 -16.14 1.61 26.80
C ASP A 252 -14.85 2.16 27.42
N ASP A 253 -14.71 2.02 28.73
CA ASP A 253 -13.53 2.47 29.49
C ASP A 253 -12.27 1.72 29.02
N LEU A 254 -12.35 0.39 28.89
CA LEU A 254 -11.24 -0.44 28.43
C LEU A 254 -10.86 -0.14 26.97
N MET A 255 -11.83 0.13 26.10
CA MET A 255 -11.59 0.56 24.73
C MET A 255 -10.93 1.94 24.69
N GLY A 256 -11.32 2.85 25.57
CA GLY A 256 -10.69 4.17 25.75
C GLY A 256 -9.25 4.07 26.23
N GLU A 257 -8.98 3.22 27.23
CA GLU A 257 -7.64 2.94 27.74
C GLU A 257 -6.76 2.26 26.68
N TYR A 258 -7.29 1.26 25.99
CA TYR A 258 -6.60 0.62 24.88
C TYR A 258 -6.27 1.64 23.79
N LYS A 259 -7.19 2.56 23.46
CA LYS A 259 -6.97 3.61 22.47
C LYS A 259 -5.91 4.60 22.90
N SER A 260 -5.91 5.03 24.17
CA SER A 260 -4.92 5.97 24.68
C SER A 260 -3.54 5.35 24.76
N VAL A 261 -3.41 4.08 25.15
CA VAL A 261 -2.13 3.36 25.19
C VAL A 261 -1.62 3.05 23.78
N ALA A 262 -2.51 2.60 22.90
CA ALA A 262 -2.14 2.11 21.57
C ALA A 262 -1.97 3.23 20.53
N LEU A 263 -2.70 4.36 20.66
CA LEU A 263 -2.68 5.50 19.73
C LEU A 263 -2.22 6.83 20.35
N GLY A 264 -2.14 6.95 21.67
CA GLY A 264 -1.92 8.21 22.40
C GLY A 264 -0.80 8.18 23.46
N GLY A 265 -0.06 7.08 23.58
CA GLY A 265 1.14 7.03 24.40
C GLY A 265 2.30 7.63 23.61
N HIS A 266 2.97 8.62 24.21
CA HIS A 266 4.34 8.96 23.89
C HIS A 266 5.17 7.66 23.88
N TRP A 267 5.30 7.04 22.71
CA TRP A 267 6.57 6.48 22.29
C TRP A 267 7.45 7.69 22.05
N SER A 268 7.94 8.24 23.15
CA SER A 268 8.99 9.23 23.17
C SER A 268 10.18 8.62 22.47
N ASP A 269 10.30 8.79 21.15
CA ASP A 269 11.56 8.63 20.41
C ASP A 269 12.39 7.39 20.82
N ALA A 270 11.70 6.31 21.21
CA ALA A 270 12.32 5.07 21.63
C ALA A 270 12.58 4.38 20.31
N GLY A 271 13.70 4.79 19.69
CA GLY A 271 14.06 4.56 18.29
C GLY A 271 13.40 3.29 17.78
N LEU A 272 12.49 3.45 16.82
CA LEU A 272 11.87 2.32 16.12
C LEU A 272 12.99 1.55 15.44
N THR A 273 13.54 0.60 16.18
CA THR A 273 14.65 -0.21 15.71
C THR A 273 14.15 -1.00 14.50
N PHE A 274 14.92 -0.94 13.43
CA PHE A 274 14.70 -1.77 12.26
C PHE A 274 15.62 -2.98 12.40
N CYS A 275 15.04 -4.13 12.74
CA CYS A 275 15.79 -5.32 13.13
C CYS A 275 16.75 -5.01 14.31
N GLN A 276 18.06 -5.06 14.06
CA GLN A 276 19.12 -4.75 15.03
C GLN A 276 19.64 -3.30 14.93
N TYR A 277 19.10 -2.48 14.02
CA TYR A 277 19.56 -1.13 13.72
C TYR A 277 18.70 -0.07 14.40
N PRO A 278 19.24 1.11 14.73
CA PRO A 278 18.45 2.18 15.38
C PRO A 278 17.30 2.69 14.52
N SER A 279 17.45 2.66 13.19
CA SER A 279 16.41 3.03 12.22
C SER A 279 16.58 2.27 10.90
N PHE A 280 15.55 2.32 10.04
CA PHE A 280 15.65 1.80 8.67
C PHE A 280 16.68 2.56 7.83
N THR A 281 16.82 3.87 8.04
CA THR A 281 17.83 4.68 7.37
C THR A 281 19.24 4.22 7.74
N ASP A 282 19.50 3.91 9.01
CA ASP A 282 20.79 3.37 9.45
C ASP A 282 21.09 2.00 8.84
N PHE A 283 20.06 1.15 8.73
CA PHE A 283 20.18 -0.12 8.01
C PHE A 283 20.59 0.10 6.55
N LEU A 284 19.93 1.02 5.84
CA LEU A 284 20.24 1.33 4.45
C LEU A 284 21.63 1.99 4.29
N LEU A 285 22.06 2.83 5.22
CA LEU A 285 23.41 3.42 5.23
C LEU A 285 24.48 2.34 5.40
N ASN A 286 24.27 1.39 6.32
CA ASN A 286 25.15 0.23 6.47
C ASN A 286 25.19 -0.58 5.16
N LEU A 287 24.03 -0.82 4.55
CA LEU A 287 23.91 -1.49 3.26
C LEU A 287 24.67 -0.80 2.13
N LYS A 288 24.57 0.53 2.06
CA LYS A 288 25.23 1.36 1.05
C LYS A 288 26.75 1.29 1.15
N SER A 289 27.29 1.10 2.35
CA SER A 289 28.74 0.91 2.53
C SER A 289 29.27 -0.38 1.87
N GLU A 290 28.40 -1.37 1.67
CA GLU A 290 28.72 -2.66 1.04
C GLU A 290 28.32 -2.69 -0.43
N TRP A 291 27.26 -1.97 -0.80
CA TRP A 291 26.75 -1.88 -2.17
C TRP A 291 26.31 -0.45 -2.50
N ASP A 292 27.15 0.26 -3.27
CA ASP A 292 26.98 1.68 -3.65
C ASP A 292 25.66 2.01 -4.37
N TRP A 293 25.00 1.00 -4.94
CA TRP A 293 23.73 1.14 -5.64
C TRP A 293 22.51 1.17 -4.69
N ALA A 294 22.70 0.93 -3.40
CA ALA A 294 21.65 1.15 -2.40
C ALA A 294 21.34 2.65 -2.29
N VAL A 295 20.05 2.99 -2.21
CA VAL A 295 19.57 4.35 -2.00
C VAL A 295 18.90 4.45 -0.64
N THR A 296 19.15 5.55 0.07
CA THR A 296 18.73 5.70 1.47
C THR A 296 17.54 6.65 1.66
N ASN A 297 17.16 7.37 0.62
CA ASN A 297 16.07 8.35 0.64
C ASN A 297 15.46 8.53 -0.76
N GLU A 298 14.36 9.29 -0.83
CA GLU A 298 13.68 9.58 -2.09
C GLU A 298 14.60 10.27 -3.11
N HIS A 299 15.33 11.32 -2.71
CA HIS A 299 16.17 12.10 -3.62
C HIS A 299 17.22 11.25 -4.33
N GLU A 300 17.93 10.39 -3.58
CA GLU A 300 18.91 9.46 -4.15
C GLU A 300 18.26 8.46 -5.11
N ALA A 301 17.07 7.95 -4.76
CA ALA A 301 16.31 7.04 -5.60
C ALA A 301 15.91 7.71 -6.93
N LEU A 302 15.37 8.94 -6.87
CA LEU A 302 14.98 9.68 -8.07
C LEU A 302 16.19 10.01 -8.95
N ARG A 303 17.32 10.40 -8.35
CA ARG A 303 18.56 10.65 -9.11
C ARG A 303 19.04 9.41 -9.86
N LYS A 304 19.08 8.25 -9.20
CA LYS A 304 19.41 6.98 -9.87
C LYS A 304 18.39 6.62 -10.94
N ALA A 305 17.10 6.86 -10.71
CA ALA A 305 16.08 6.65 -11.72
C ALA A 305 16.34 7.49 -12.98
N VAL A 306 16.63 8.79 -12.83
CA VAL A 306 16.97 9.70 -13.95
C VAL A 306 18.17 9.20 -14.73
N GLU A 307 19.27 8.86 -14.06
CA GLU A 307 20.49 8.32 -14.68
C GLU A 307 20.17 7.11 -15.59
N HIS A 308 19.35 6.19 -15.08
CA HIS A 308 18.97 4.97 -15.80
C HIS A 308 17.96 5.20 -16.93
N TYR A 309 16.98 6.08 -16.73
CA TYR A 309 16.04 6.46 -17.77
C TYR A 309 16.74 7.17 -18.93
N LYS A 310 17.70 8.04 -18.65
CA LYS A 310 18.53 8.70 -19.67
C LYS A 310 19.34 7.67 -20.46
N ALA A 311 20.01 6.75 -19.78
CA ALA A 311 20.75 5.67 -20.43
C ALA A 311 19.83 4.81 -21.33
N ALA A 312 18.65 4.43 -20.84
CA ALA A 312 17.66 3.69 -21.62
C ALA A 312 17.13 4.48 -22.84
N PHE A 313 16.95 5.79 -22.68
CA PHE A 313 16.49 6.69 -23.73
C PHE A 313 17.54 6.88 -24.82
N SER A 314 18.82 7.00 -24.45
CA SER A 314 19.93 7.13 -25.41
C SER A 314 20.24 5.82 -26.14
N ASP A 315 20.14 4.67 -25.45
CA ASP A 315 20.40 3.36 -26.05
C ASP A 315 19.36 2.95 -27.10
N GLY A 316 18.12 3.47 -27.00
CA GLY A 316 17.04 3.25 -27.97
C GLY A 316 16.52 1.80 -28.09
N ARG A 317 17.11 0.85 -27.36
CA ARG A 317 16.73 -0.58 -27.36
C ARG A 317 15.46 -0.86 -26.55
N ASP A 318 15.32 -0.20 -25.40
CA ASP A 318 14.26 -0.47 -24.43
C ASP A 318 13.04 0.46 -24.62
N ILE A 319 13.21 1.61 -25.28
CA ILE A 319 12.17 2.64 -25.40
C ILE A 319 11.82 2.83 -26.88
N ALA A 320 10.63 2.37 -27.27
CA ALA A 320 10.17 2.49 -28.66
C ALA A 320 9.82 3.94 -29.04
N PRO A 321 10.03 4.34 -30.31
CA PRO A 321 9.64 5.67 -30.78
C PRO A 321 8.12 5.89 -30.70
N GLY A 322 7.71 7.14 -30.47
CA GLY A 322 6.31 7.53 -30.32
C GLY A 322 5.90 7.69 -28.85
N ASN A 323 4.79 7.07 -28.44
CA ASN A 323 4.21 7.30 -27.11
C ASN A 323 5.17 6.95 -25.95
N GLN A 324 5.93 5.86 -26.05
CA GLN A 324 6.89 5.48 -25.00
C GLN A 324 8.04 6.49 -24.90
N GLN A 325 8.56 6.94 -26.04
CA GLN A 325 9.59 7.98 -26.09
C GLN A 325 9.10 9.31 -25.49
N ILE A 326 7.88 9.75 -25.83
CA ILE A 326 7.28 10.98 -25.28
C ILE A 326 7.13 10.86 -23.77
N GLN A 327 6.61 9.73 -23.29
CA GLN A 327 6.43 9.48 -21.86
C GLN A 327 7.76 9.42 -21.10
N ALA A 328 8.76 8.74 -21.65
CA ALA A 328 10.08 8.66 -21.05
C ALA A 328 10.78 10.02 -21.00
N SER A 329 10.71 10.80 -22.08
CA SER A 329 11.27 12.16 -22.14
C SER A 329 10.62 13.07 -21.11
N TYR A 330 9.29 13.00 -20.95
CA TYR A 330 8.58 13.76 -19.92
C TYR A 330 9.01 13.34 -18.52
N LEU A 331 9.08 12.03 -18.27
CA LEU A 331 9.43 11.50 -16.96
C LEU A 331 10.86 11.90 -16.57
N ILE A 332 11.81 11.85 -17.50
CA ILE A 332 13.17 12.37 -17.26
C ILE A 332 13.11 13.84 -16.85
N ALA A 333 12.36 14.67 -17.59
CA ALA A 333 12.23 16.09 -17.29
C ALA A 333 11.68 16.36 -15.88
N GLU A 334 10.57 15.71 -15.53
CA GLU A 334 9.91 15.91 -14.25
C GLU A 334 10.75 15.40 -13.08
N LEU A 335 11.44 14.26 -13.25
CA LEU A 335 12.34 13.74 -12.22
C LEU A 335 13.58 14.64 -12.05
N SER A 336 14.16 15.15 -13.14
CA SER A 336 15.25 16.14 -13.09
C SER A 336 14.83 17.41 -12.34
N ARG A 337 13.60 17.90 -12.56
CA ARG A 337 13.06 19.04 -11.82
C ARG A 337 12.98 18.76 -10.32
N ARG A 338 12.44 17.60 -9.94
CA ARG A 338 12.27 17.18 -8.53
C ARG A 338 13.58 17.03 -7.76
N ILE A 339 14.66 16.64 -8.44
CA ILE A 339 15.99 16.56 -7.81
C ILE A 339 16.73 17.92 -7.79
N GLY A 340 16.14 18.97 -8.39
CA GLY A 340 16.68 20.33 -8.44
C GLY A 340 17.51 20.66 -9.69
N ASP A 341 17.59 19.75 -10.68
CA ASP A 341 18.28 20.00 -11.95
C ASP A 341 17.33 20.65 -12.97
N TYR A 342 17.06 21.94 -12.76
CA TYR A 342 16.11 22.71 -13.56
C TYR A 342 16.57 22.93 -15.01
N ASP A 343 17.88 22.94 -15.25
CA ASP A 343 18.46 23.13 -16.58
C ASP A 343 18.22 21.91 -17.46
N GLU A 344 18.51 20.72 -16.93
CA GLU A 344 18.23 19.47 -17.63
C GLU A 344 16.73 19.26 -17.81
N ALA A 345 15.95 19.51 -16.76
CA ALA A 345 14.49 19.44 -16.83
C ALA A 345 13.92 20.27 -17.99
N ARG A 346 14.38 21.52 -18.13
CA ARG A 346 13.99 22.42 -19.23
C ARG A 346 14.29 21.82 -20.61
N GLN A 347 15.46 21.23 -20.80
CA GLN A 347 15.84 20.61 -22.08
C GLN A 347 14.92 19.44 -22.44
N TYR A 348 14.63 18.56 -21.46
CA TYR A 348 13.75 17.41 -21.69
C TYR A 348 12.27 17.80 -21.81
N PHE A 349 11.79 18.85 -21.14
CA PHE A 349 10.44 19.38 -21.37
C PHE A 349 10.29 19.89 -22.82
N ASN A 350 11.25 20.67 -23.31
CA ASN A 350 11.24 21.15 -24.70
C ASN A 350 11.31 20.00 -25.70
N SER A 351 12.16 19.00 -25.42
CA SER A 351 12.26 17.76 -26.21
C SER A 351 10.92 17.03 -26.26
N THR A 352 10.25 16.85 -25.11
CA THR A 352 8.95 16.21 -25.00
C THR A 352 7.90 16.95 -25.82
N ILE A 353 7.90 18.28 -25.76
CA ILE A 353 6.96 19.12 -26.51
C ILE A 353 7.13 18.93 -28.02
N ARG A 354 8.39 18.97 -28.49
CA ARG A 354 8.70 18.77 -29.91
C ARG A 354 8.28 17.39 -30.41
N HIS A 355 8.72 16.32 -29.74
CA HIS A 355 8.40 14.95 -30.14
C HIS A 355 6.90 14.66 -30.04
N GLY A 356 6.22 15.22 -29.02
CA GLY A 356 4.78 15.11 -28.85
C GLY A 356 3.99 15.75 -30.00
N GLN A 357 4.36 16.98 -30.39
CA GLN A 357 3.73 17.69 -31.52
C GLN A 357 3.94 16.96 -32.84
N GLU A 358 5.16 16.49 -33.11
CA GLU A 358 5.47 15.72 -34.32
C GLU A 358 4.67 14.42 -34.40
N PHE A 359 4.56 13.69 -33.29
CA PHE A 359 3.80 12.44 -33.21
C PHE A 359 2.31 12.67 -33.43
N ILE A 360 1.74 13.72 -32.81
CA ILE A 360 0.33 14.09 -33.00
C ILE A 360 0.06 14.51 -34.44
N HIS A 361 0.98 15.24 -35.07
CA HIS A 361 0.84 15.66 -36.47
C HIS A 361 0.86 14.45 -37.41
N LYS A 362 1.81 13.51 -37.22
CA LYS A 362 1.91 12.28 -38.02
C LYS A 362 0.67 11.39 -37.88
N ASN A 363 0.10 11.32 -36.68
CA ASN A 363 -1.05 10.45 -36.36
C ASN A 363 -2.37 11.22 -36.21
N ARG A 364 -2.53 12.35 -36.91
CA ARG A 364 -3.69 13.27 -36.75
C ARG A 364 -5.06 12.62 -36.96
N HIS A 365 -5.12 11.51 -37.70
CA HIS A 365 -6.35 10.79 -38.00
C HIS A 365 -6.66 9.67 -36.99
N ASP A 366 -5.73 9.33 -36.09
CA ASP A 366 -5.91 8.32 -35.06
C ASP A 366 -5.98 8.97 -33.66
N ARG A 367 -7.21 9.19 -33.21
CA ARG A 367 -7.49 9.79 -31.89
C ARG A 367 -7.03 8.87 -30.75
N THR A 368 -7.04 7.56 -30.94
CA THR A 368 -6.66 6.61 -29.89
C THR A 368 -5.16 6.62 -29.64
N GLN A 369 -4.36 6.68 -30.72
CA GLN A 369 -2.90 6.76 -30.58
C GLN A 369 -2.42 8.09 -30.05
N THR A 370 -3.10 9.20 -30.40
CA THR A 370 -2.67 10.56 -30.00
C THR A 370 -3.18 10.99 -28.62
N ALA A 371 -4.15 10.29 -28.01
CA ALA A 371 -4.73 10.68 -26.73
C ALA A 371 -3.68 10.76 -25.60
N LEU A 372 -2.81 9.76 -25.49
CA LEU A 372 -1.75 9.74 -24.48
C LEU A 372 -0.72 10.85 -24.71
N ALA A 373 -0.24 11.00 -25.95
CA ALA A 373 0.70 12.07 -26.31
C ALA A 373 0.15 13.46 -26.00
N ARG A 374 -1.15 13.71 -26.25
CA ARG A 374 -1.81 14.99 -25.93
C ARG A 374 -1.81 15.27 -24.43
N LYS A 375 -2.15 14.28 -23.61
CA LYS A 375 -2.16 14.42 -22.14
C LYS A 375 -0.75 14.67 -21.59
N ILE A 376 0.25 13.95 -22.08
CA ILE A 376 1.64 14.16 -21.66
C ILE A 376 2.14 15.53 -22.10
N LEU A 377 1.74 16.01 -23.29
CA LEU A 377 2.11 17.33 -23.78
C LEU A 377 1.55 18.47 -22.92
N GLU A 378 0.29 18.36 -22.51
CA GLU A 378 -0.35 19.30 -21.58
C GLU A 378 0.42 19.36 -20.25
N LEU A 379 0.70 18.21 -19.66
CA LEU A 379 1.49 18.10 -18.43
C LEU A 379 2.92 18.67 -18.61
N ALA A 380 3.57 18.42 -19.75
CA ALA A 380 4.91 18.94 -20.04
C ALA A 380 4.93 20.47 -20.13
N ILE A 381 3.87 21.08 -20.68
CA ILE A 381 3.76 22.54 -20.77
C ILE A 381 3.51 23.15 -19.39
N GLU A 382 2.64 22.54 -18.58
CA GLU A 382 2.36 23.01 -17.21
C GLU A 382 3.60 22.91 -16.32
N GLN A 383 4.22 21.73 -16.24
CA GLN A 383 5.41 21.52 -15.40
C GLN A 383 6.63 22.27 -15.93
N GLY A 384 6.74 22.45 -17.25
CA GLY A 384 7.78 23.29 -17.85
C GLY A 384 7.68 24.76 -17.41
N LYS A 385 6.47 25.30 -17.22
CA LYS A 385 6.28 26.65 -16.66
C LYS A 385 6.68 26.71 -15.19
N SER A 386 6.27 25.72 -14.39
CA SER A 386 6.66 25.62 -12.98
C SER A 386 8.18 25.55 -12.82
N ASN A 387 8.85 24.74 -13.63
CA ASN A 387 10.32 24.65 -13.67
C ASN A 387 10.98 26.00 -13.94
N MET A 388 10.46 26.79 -14.90
CA MET A 388 11.00 28.11 -15.21
C MET A 388 10.80 29.10 -14.05
N ALA A 389 9.70 28.99 -13.31
CA ALA A 389 9.48 29.80 -12.11
C ALA A 389 10.45 29.41 -10.99
N GLU A 390 10.63 28.11 -10.72
CA GLU A 390 11.55 27.59 -9.71
C GLU A 390 13.01 27.99 -10.03
N MET A 391 13.41 27.90 -11.30
CA MET A 391 14.73 28.31 -11.79
C MET A 391 14.99 29.83 -11.68
N GLN A 392 13.94 30.67 -11.62
CA GLN A 392 14.06 32.12 -11.39
C GLN A 392 14.17 32.46 -9.89
N THR A 393 13.73 31.55 -9.02
CA THR A 393 13.76 31.73 -7.56
C THR A 393 14.96 31.07 -6.87
N ALA A 394 15.61 30.12 -7.53
CA ALA A 394 16.86 29.47 -7.12
C ALA A 394 18.07 30.33 -7.51
#